data_AF-A0A1H8S5Z9-F1
#
_entry.id   AF-A0A1H8S5Z9-F1
#
_cell.length_a   1.000
_cell.length_b   1.000
_cell.length_c   1.000
_cell.angle_alpha   90.00
_cell.angle_beta   90.00
_cell.angle_gamma   90.00
#
_symmetry.space_group_name_H-M   'P 1'
#
loop_
_entity.id
_entity.type
_entity.pdbx_description
1 polymer ?
#
loop_
_entity_poly.entity_id
_entity_poly.type
_entity_poly.pdbx_seq_one_letter_code
_entity_poly.pdbx_strand_id
1 'polypeptide(L)'
;MTPPTTTRSETHPYLRAASAGIRRHTTTSHLAGAADRTHLDLLHAHLIACHHLVDQLDTTTRPTSPTAGRHLATARTRLWQAAAAVHDAFHTLPLTDPAGNGEVCDPPARLVGGPPFVTICQRHQAAVHTVRRTTTSAEIDAPLHGHTTTCVR
;
A
#
# COMPACT_ATOMS: atom_id res chain seq x y z
N MET A 1 -23.55 37.12 9.51
CA MET A 1 -22.19 36.73 9.10
C MET A 1 -22.07 35.22 9.28
N THR A 2 -22.35 34.46 8.23
CA THR A 2 -22.32 32.99 8.21
C THR A 2 -20.89 32.53 7.94
N PRO A 3 -20.35 31.52 8.66
CA PRO A 3 -18.98 31.06 8.41
C PRO A 3 -18.90 30.34 7.06
N PRO A 4 -17.78 30.42 6.34
CA PRO A 4 -17.62 29.73 5.06
C PRO A 4 -17.51 28.22 5.26
N THR A 5 -18.46 27.48 4.70
CA THR A 5 -18.49 26.01 4.63
C THR A 5 -17.52 25.49 3.55
N THR A 6 -16.23 25.87 3.61
CA THR A 6 -15.26 25.64 2.51
C THR A 6 -14.03 24.84 2.95
N THR A 7 -14.18 23.72 3.65
CA THR A 7 -13.01 22.91 4.06
C THR A 7 -13.09 21.43 3.68
N ARG A 8 -14.28 20.85 3.61
CA ARG A 8 -14.45 19.40 3.35
C ARG A 8 -14.41 19.02 1.86
N SER A 9 -14.50 20.00 0.95
CA SER A 9 -14.59 19.75 -0.50
C SER A 9 -13.22 19.76 -1.21
N GLU A 10 -12.21 20.38 -0.61
CA GLU A 10 -10.92 20.65 -1.28
C GLU A 10 -9.96 19.46 -1.30
N THR A 11 -10.20 18.42 -0.51
CA THR A 11 -9.32 17.24 -0.43
C THR A 11 -9.74 16.12 -1.40
N HIS A 12 -11.03 16.03 -1.76
CA HIS A 12 -11.54 15.02 -2.69
C HIS A 12 -10.94 15.07 -4.11
N PRO A 13 -10.56 16.23 -4.69
CA PRO A 13 -9.90 16.29 -5.99
C PRO A 13 -8.64 15.41 -6.07
N TYR A 14 -7.82 15.36 -5.01
CA TYR A 14 -6.60 14.54 -5.00
C TYR A 14 -6.90 13.05 -5.00
N LEU A 15 -7.92 12.60 -4.25
CA LEU A 15 -8.37 11.20 -4.30
C LEU A 15 -8.92 10.84 -5.68
N ARG A 16 -9.71 11.73 -6.29
CA ARG A 16 -10.21 11.52 -7.67
C ARG A 16 -9.08 11.43 -8.68
N ALA A 17 -8.06 12.29 -8.55
CA ALA A 17 -6.88 12.27 -9.41
C ALA A 17 -6.08 10.97 -9.24
N ALA A 18 -5.85 10.52 -8.00
CA ALA A 18 -5.20 9.24 -7.73
C ALA A 18 -5.97 8.06 -8.33
N SER A 19 -7.30 8.01 -8.14
CA SER A 19 -8.15 6.98 -8.76
C SER A 19 -8.13 7.03 -10.29
N ALA A 20 -8.11 8.22 -10.89
CA ALA A 20 -8.00 8.39 -12.34
C ALA A 20 -6.65 7.91 -12.87
N GLY A 21 -5.56 8.21 -12.16
CA GLY A 21 -4.21 7.73 -12.48
C GLY A 21 -4.11 6.20 -12.44
N ILE A 22 -4.59 5.57 -11.35
CA ILE A 22 -4.63 4.11 -11.23
C ILE A 22 -5.46 3.51 -12.36
N ARG A 23 -6.66 4.03 -12.64
CA ARG A 23 -7.50 3.54 -13.74
C ARG A 23 -6.79 3.63 -15.08
N ARG A 24 -6.15 4.78 -15.36
CA ARG A 24 -5.39 4.97 -16.61
C ARG A 24 -4.24 3.98 -16.71
N HIS A 25 -3.49 3.79 -15.63
CA HIS A 25 -2.42 2.79 -15.57
C HIS A 25 -2.95 1.40 -15.85
N THR A 26 -4.01 0.96 -15.17
CA THR A 26 -4.66 -0.34 -15.42
C THR A 26 -5.08 -0.53 -16.87
N THR A 27 -5.70 0.49 -17.49
CA THR A 27 -6.12 0.40 -18.90
C THR A 27 -4.95 0.32 -19.88
N THR A 28 -3.77 0.80 -19.49
CA THR A 28 -2.56 0.79 -20.34
C THR A 28 -1.57 -0.30 -19.95
N SER A 29 -1.78 -0.99 -18.83
CA SER A 29 -0.88 -2.03 -18.30
C SER A 29 -0.74 -3.23 -19.24
N HIS A 30 -1.76 -3.52 -20.05
CA HIS A 30 -1.67 -4.59 -21.07
C HIS A 30 -0.58 -4.32 -22.13
N LEU A 31 -0.16 -3.05 -22.30
CA LEU A 31 0.94 -2.66 -23.18
C LEU A 31 2.31 -2.81 -22.53
N ALA A 32 2.38 -2.95 -21.20
CA ALA A 32 3.61 -2.91 -20.41
C ALA A 32 4.24 -4.30 -20.15
N GLY A 33 3.59 -5.39 -20.61
CA GLY A 33 4.08 -6.76 -20.38
C GLY A 33 3.87 -7.24 -18.94
N ALA A 34 4.71 -8.19 -18.49
CA ALA A 34 4.68 -8.70 -17.12
C ALA A 34 5.12 -7.61 -16.12
N ALA A 35 4.62 -7.67 -14.88
CA ALA A 35 5.03 -6.74 -13.84
C ALA A 35 6.52 -6.90 -13.52
N ASP A 36 7.24 -5.78 -13.42
CA ASP A 36 8.62 -5.72 -12.98
C ASP A 36 8.73 -5.18 -11.54
N ARG A 37 9.96 -5.15 -11.01
CA ARG A 37 10.23 -4.66 -9.66
C ARG A 37 9.82 -3.20 -9.46
N THR A 38 9.96 -2.35 -10.49
CA THR A 38 9.55 -0.94 -10.46
C THR A 38 8.04 -0.81 -10.31
N HIS A 39 7.29 -1.61 -11.07
CA HIS A 39 5.83 -1.65 -11.02
C HIS A 39 5.34 -2.07 -9.62
N LEU A 40 5.95 -3.10 -9.02
CA LEU A 40 5.59 -3.54 -7.67
C LEU A 40 5.96 -2.52 -6.58
N ASP A 41 7.09 -1.81 -6.69
CA ASP A 41 7.45 -0.75 -5.74
C ASP A 41 6.45 0.43 -5.77
N LEU A 42 6.06 0.89 -6.96
CA LEU A 42 5.06 1.94 -7.13
C LEU A 42 3.69 1.51 -6.59
N LEU A 43 3.26 0.28 -6.90
CA LEU A 43 2.00 -0.26 -6.38
C LEU A 43 2.03 -0.35 -4.84
N HIS A 44 3.12 -0.83 -4.26
CA HIS A 44 3.30 -0.85 -2.81
C HIS A 44 3.23 0.56 -2.21
N ALA A 45 3.75 1.59 -2.88
CA ALA A 45 3.66 2.98 -2.43
C ALA A 45 2.21 3.43 -2.30
N HIS A 46 1.40 3.13 -3.31
CA HIS A 46 -0.03 3.44 -3.29
C HIS A 46 -0.78 2.69 -2.20
N LEU A 47 -0.49 1.41 -1.99
CA LEU A 47 -1.13 0.62 -0.94
C LEU A 47 -0.80 1.15 0.47
N ILE A 48 0.45 1.53 0.72
CA ILE A 48 0.86 2.13 2.00
C ILE A 48 0.21 3.51 2.20
N ALA A 49 0.15 4.34 1.15
CA ALA A 49 -0.54 5.63 1.22
C ALA A 49 -2.04 5.45 1.55
N CYS A 50 -2.72 4.49 0.91
CA CYS A 50 -4.10 4.14 1.21
C CYS A 50 -4.27 3.61 2.64
N HIS A 51 -3.34 2.77 3.12
CA HIS A 51 -3.34 2.27 4.49
C HIS A 51 -3.33 3.43 5.50
N HIS A 52 -2.42 4.40 5.33
CA HIS A 52 -2.36 5.58 6.19
C HIS A 52 -3.60 6.46 6.12
N LEU A 53 -4.17 6.65 4.93
CA LEU A 53 -5.42 7.39 4.77
C LEU A 53 -6.56 6.73 5.56
N VAL A 54 -6.71 5.40 5.44
CA VAL A 54 -7.77 4.67 6.14
C VAL A 54 -7.56 4.69 7.66
N ASP A 55 -6.31 4.62 8.13
CA ASP A 55 -5.97 4.77 9.55
C ASP A 55 -6.42 6.13 10.13
N GLN A 56 -6.15 7.21 9.39
CA GLN A 56 -6.60 8.54 9.76
C GLN A 56 -8.14 8.66 9.74
N LEU A 57 -8.79 8.03 8.76
CA LEU A 57 -10.26 8.01 8.66
C LEU A 57 -10.89 7.20 9.79
N ASP A 58 -10.33 6.05 10.20
CA ASP A 58 -10.81 5.29 11.37
C ASP A 58 -10.71 6.14 12.63
N THR A 59 -9.53 6.73 12.87
CA THR A 59 -9.26 7.56 14.05
C THR A 59 -10.26 8.71 14.19
N THR A 60 -10.63 9.34 13.07
CA THR A 60 -11.53 10.50 13.05
C THR A 60 -13.02 10.11 13.01
N THR A 61 -13.37 8.97 12.41
CA THR A 61 -14.76 8.53 12.25
C THR A 61 -15.26 7.75 13.47
N ARG A 62 -14.40 6.97 14.13
CA ARG A 62 -14.79 6.07 15.21
C ARG A 62 -15.51 6.74 16.40
N PRO A 63 -15.11 7.94 16.89
CA PRO A 63 -15.80 8.57 18.01
C PRO A 63 -17.26 8.93 17.71
N THR A 64 -17.58 9.25 16.45
CA THR A 64 -18.93 9.66 16.03
C THR A 64 -19.74 8.50 15.44
N SER A 65 -19.06 7.50 14.86
CA SER A 65 -19.65 6.29 14.30
C SER A 65 -18.77 5.06 14.56
N PRO A 66 -18.96 4.38 15.71
CA PRO A 66 -18.15 3.23 16.09
C PRO A 66 -18.24 2.07 15.08
N THR A 67 -19.41 1.86 14.48
CA THR A 67 -19.61 0.80 13.46
C THR A 67 -18.82 1.10 12.19
N ALA A 68 -18.85 2.33 11.70
CA ALA A 68 -18.04 2.72 10.55
C ALA A 68 -16.54 2.60 10.84
N GLY A 69 -16.10 2.99 12.05
CA GLY A 69 -14.72 2.80 12.51
C GLY A 69 -14.26 1.34 12.46
N ARG A 70 -15.10 0.38 12.90
CA ARG A 70 -14.78 -1.06 12.79
C ARG A 70 -14.57 -1.52 11.34
N HIS A 71 -15.39 -1.05 10.41
CA HIS A 71 -15.21 -1.37 9.00
C HIS A 71 -13.93 -0.73 8.43
N LEU A 72 -13.60 0.49 8.84
CA LEU A 72 -12.35 1.16 8.44
C LEU A 72 -11.11 0.45 9.01
N ALA A 73 -11.15 0.01 10.27
CA ALA A 73 -10.10 -0.82 10.85
C ALA A 73 -9.90 -2.14 10.09
N THR A 74 -11.01 -2.79 9.71
CA THR A 74 -10.96 -3.99 8.86
C THR A 74 -10.30 -3.68 7.52
N ALA A 75 -10.71 -2.60 6.85
CA ALA A 75 -10.14 -2.18 5.57
C ALA A 75 -8.65 -1.85 5.68
N ARG A 76 -8.22 -1.18 6.75
CA ARG A 76 -6.82 -0.88 7.06
C ARG A 76 -5.99 -2.18 7.13
N THR A 77 -6.45 -3.18 7.88
CA THR A 77 -5.76 -4.47 7.97
C THR A 77 -5.67 -5.17 6.61
N ARG A 78 -6.70 -5.12 5.77
CA ARG A 78 -6.65 -5.71 4.42
C ARG A 78 -5.69 -4.98 3.49
N LEU A 79 -5.61 -3.66 3.57
CA LEU A 79 -4.62 -2.89 2.81
C LEU A 79 -3.19 -3.25 3.23
N TRP A 80 -2.97 -3.47 4.52
CA TRP A 80 -1.68 -3.96 5.00
C TRP A 80 -1.33 -5.34 4.44
N GLN A 81 -2.26 -6.30 4.50
CA GLN A 81 -2.06 -7.65 3.94
C GLN A 81 -1.74 -7.60 2.43
N ALA A 82 -2.47 -6.76 1.68
CA ALA A 82 -2.21 -6.57 0.25
C ALA A 82 -0.79 -5.99 0.01
N ALA A 83 -0.38 -5.00 0.81
CA ALA A 83 0.96 -4.43 0.71
C ALA A 83 2.05 -5.47 1.04
N ALA A 84 1.84 -6.29 2.08
CA ALA A 84 2.77 -7.37 2.42
C ALA A 84 2.90 -8.40 1.29
N ALA A 85 1.79 -8.84 0.70
CA ALA A 85 1.82 -9.78 -0.42
C ALA A 85 2.52 -9.19 -1.67
N VAL A 86 2.32 -7.90 -1.96
CA VAL A 86 3.05 -7.21 -3.05
C VAL A 86 4.54 -7.11 -2.76
N HIS A 87 4.92 -6.86 -1.50
CA HIS A 87 6.32 -6.88 -1.08
C HIS A 87 6.94 -8.27 -1.23
N ASP A 88 6.22 -9.34 -0.89
CA ASP A 88 6.70 -10.70 -1.07
C ASP A 88 6.87 -11.03 -2.56
N ALA A 89 5.91 -10.64 -3.40
CA ALA A 89 6.01 -10.78 -4.86
C ALA A 89 7.20 -10.01 -5.46
N PHE A 90 7.56 -8.85 -4.90
CA PHE A 90 8.75 -8.11 -5.35
C PHE A 90 10.04 -8.93 -5.18
N HIS A 91 10.14 -9.71 -4.11
CA HIS A 91 11.31 -10.57 -3.86
C HIS A 91 11.36 -11.80 -4.78
N THR A 92 10.26 -12.18 -5.43
CA THR A 92 10.24 -13.32 -6.37
C THR A 92 10.61 -12.91 -7.81
N LEU A 93 10.56 -11.62 -8.15
CA LEU A 93 10.93 -11.13 -9.48
C LEU A 93 12.45 -11.02 -9.64
N PRO A 94 13.00 -11.22 -10.85
CA PRO A 94 14.43 -11.06 -11.10
C PRO A 94 14.88 -9.60 -10.92
N LEU A 95 16.15 -9.40 -10.55
CA LEU A 95 16.82 -8.10 -10.66
C LEU A 95 16.95 -7.78 -12.15
N THR A 96 16.27 -6.74 -12.63
CA THR A 96 16.48 -6.24 -14.00
C THR A 96 17.79 -5.47 -14.01
N ASP A 97 18.91 -6.16 -14.16
CA ASP A 97 20.22 -5.53 -14.38
C ASP A 97 20.48 -5.44 -15.90
N PRO A 98 20.66 -4.24 -16.50
CA PRO A 98 21.00 -4.11 -17.91
C PRO A 98 22.49 -4.37 -18.21
N ALA A 99 23.29 -4.81 -17.24
CA ALA A 99 24.69 -5.17 -17.46
C ALA A 99 24.93 -6.65 -17.10
N GLY A 100 25.32 -7.42 -18.10
CA GLY A 100 25.60 -8.85 -17.94
C GLY A 100 26.82 -9.15 -17.06
N ASN A 101 26.84 -10.41 -16.64
CA ASN A 101 28.00 -11.20 -16.22
C ASN A 101 28.50 -10.96 -14.79
N GLY A 102 28.31 -11.99 -13.95
CA GLY A 102 29.31 -12.44 -12.98
C GLY A 102 29.70 -11.48 -11.85
N GLU A 103 29.23 -11.80 -10.65
CA GLU A 103 30.03 -11.66 -9.43
C GLU A 103 30.48 -10.24 -9.03
N VAL A 104 29.59 -9.24 -9.06
CA VAL A 104 29.73 -8.07 -8.20
C VAL A 104 28.34 -7.65 -7.74
N CYS A 105 28.10 -7.64 -6.43
CA CYS A 105 26.95 -6.94 -5.85
C CYS A 105 27.20 -5.43 -5.98
N ASP A 106 27.03 -4.88 -7.18
CA ASP A 106 27.05 -3.43 -7.35
C ASP A 106 25.76 -2.85 -6.75
N PRO A 107 25.87 -1.93 -5.77
CA PRO A 107 24.70 -1.23 -5.26
C PRO A 107 24.02 -0.49 -6.42
N PRO A 108 22.66 -0.43 -6.46
CA PRO A 108 21.96 0.24 -7.54
C PRO A 108 22.51 1.67 -7.67
N ALA A 109 22.85 2.05 -8.91
CA ALA A 109 23.44 3.33 -9.24
C ALA A 109 22.71 4.44 -8.48
N ARG A 110 23.45 5.10 -7.56
CA ARG A 110 22.95 6.27 -6.85
C ARG A 110 22.59 7.31 -7.90
N LEU A 111 21.30 7.58 -8.06
CA LEU A 111 20.84 8.75 -8.80
C LEU A 111 21.51 9.97 -8.16
N VAL A 112 22.28 10.69 -8.95
CA VAL A 112 22.93 11.94 -8.56
C VAL A 112 21.84 12.90 -8.07
N GLY A 113 21.78 13.12 -6.76
CA GLY A 113 20.96 14.18 -6.16
C GLY A 113 19.87 13.78 -5.16
N GLY A 114 19.78 12.54 -4.68
CA GLY A 114 18.82 12.19 -3.62
C GLY A 114 19.20 10.96 -2.79
N PRO A 115 18.71 10.83 -1.54
CA PRO A 115 18.73 9.55 -0.83
C PRO A 115 18.09 8.50 -1.74
N PRO A 116 18.59 7.24 -1.77
CA PRO A 116 17.94 6.21 -2.56
C PRO A 116 16.46 6.21 -2.20
N PHE A 117 15.57 6.25 -3.22
CA PHE A 117 14.13 6.12 -3.02
C PHE A 117 13.91 5.07 -1.96
N VAL A 118 13.10 5.37 -0.93
CA VAL A 118 12.77 4.39 0.10
C VAL A 118 12.30 3.13 -0.61
N THR A 119 13.19 2.14 -0.66
CA THR A 119 12.95 0.92 -1.41
C THR A 119 11.72 0.30 -0.77
N ILE A 120 10.93 -0.43 -1.56
CA ILE A 120 9.77 -1.16 -1.08
C ILE A 120 9.99 -1.80 0.31
N CYS A 121 11.19 -2.33 0.56
CA CYS A 121 11.66 -2.89 1.83
C CYS A 121 11.65 -1.89 3.00
N GLN A 122 12.22 -0.70 2.83
CA GLN A 122 12.27 0.33 3.88
C GLN A 122 10.86 0.84 4.21
N ARG A 123 10.05 1.08 3.19
CA ARG A 123 8.64 1.49 3.35
C ARG A 123 7.85 0.42 4.09
N HIS A 124 8.09 -0.84 3.74
CA HIS A 124 7.46 -1.99 4.41
C HIS A 124 7.85 -2.04 5.89
N GLN A 125 9.15 -1.98 6.22
CA GLN A 125 9.63 -2.00 7.61
C GLN A 125 9.05 -0.86 8.46
N ALA A 126 8.99 0.36 7.93
CA ALA A 126 8.39 1.49 8.62
C ALA A 126 6.91 1.25 8.94
N ALA A 127 6.16 0.69 7.99
CA ALA A 127 4.74 0.39 8.16
C ALA A 127 4.49 -0.78 9.14
N VAL A 128 5.33 -1.83 9.12
CA VAL A 128 5.24 -2.96 10.07
C VAL A 128 5.23 -2.47 11.51
N HIS A 129 6.08 -1.50 11.85
CA HIS A 129 6.17 -0.98 13.21
C HIS A 129 4.83 -0.37 13.69
N THR A 130 4.18 0.40 12.82
CA THR A 130 2.87 1.00 13.10
C THR A 130 1.77 -0.06 13.23
N VAL A 131 1.75 -1.05 12.32
CA VAL A 131 0.75 -2.13 12.32
C VAL A 131 0.83 -2.96 13.60
N ARG A 132 2.04 -3.36 14.02
CA ARG A 132 2.23 -4.16 15.26
C ARG A 132 1.72 -3.47 16.52
N ARG A 133 1.65 -2.13 16.53
CA ARG A 133 1.13 -1.37 17.67
C ARG A 133 -0.39 -1.23 17.70
N THR A 134 -1.05 -1.42 16.55
CA THR A 134 -2.46 -1.03 16.34
C THR A 134 -3.33 -2.18 15.85
N THR A 135 -2.74 -3.36 15.63
CA THR A 135 -3.42 -4.53 15.12
C THR A 135 -2.85 -5.77 15.82
N THR A 136 -3.73 -6.65 16.28
CA THR A 136 -3.37 -7.95 16.86
C THR A 136 -3.05 -8.96 15.76
N SER A 137 -2.23 -9.97 16.05
CA SER A 137 -1.95 -11.04 15.07
C SER A 137 -3.23 -11.73 14.60
N ALA A 138 -4.19 -11.95 15.49
CA ALA A 138 -5.48 -12.54 15.16
C ALA A 138 -6.28 -11.70 14.14
N GLU A 139 -6.17 -10.37 14.17
CA GLU A 139 -6.82 -9.49 13.18
C GLU A 139 -6.11 -9.56 11.82
N ILE A 140 -4.78 -9.72 11.80
CA ILE A 140 -4.00 -9.92 10.58
C ILE A 140 -4.29 -11.29 9.96
N ASP A 141 -4.52 -12.32 10.77
CA ASP A 141 -4.78 -13.67 10.27
C ASP A 141 -6.26 -13.95 10.04
N ALA A 142 -7.14 -13.03 10.43
CA ALA A 142 -8.59 -13.20 10.29
C ALA A 142 -8.97 -13.45 8.83
N PRO A 143 -9.70 -14.52 8.51
CA PRO A 143 -10.24 -14.74 7.16
C PRO A 143 -11.18 -13.61 6.76
N LEU A 144 -11.30 -13.32 5.45
CA LEU A 144 -12.38 -12.47 4.96
C LEU A 144 -13.73 -13.14 5.32
N HIS A 145 -14.70 -12.35 5.79
CA HIS A 145 -16.02 -12.86 6.17
C HIS A 145 -16.58 -13.78 5.07
N GLY A 146 -16.96 -15.00 5.44
CA GLY A 146 -17.47 -16.01 4.50
C GLY A 146 -16.43 -17.00 3.96
N HIS A 147 -15.14 -16.83 4.28
CA HIS A 147 -14.11 -17.84 3.99
C HIS A 147 -13.74 -18.59 5.27
N THR A 148 -14.47 -19.65 5.60
CA THR A 148 -13.99 -20.64 6.56
C THR A 148 -12.87 -21.45 5.91
N THR A 149 -11.61 -21.24 6.31
CA THR A 149 -10.53 -22.18 6.00
C THR A 149 -10.61 -23.38 6.94
N THR A 150 -11.70 -24.13 6.87
CA THR A 150 -11.80 -25.41 7.57
C THR A 150 -11.16 -26.47 6.68
N CYS A 151 -9.84 -26.62 6.78
CA CYS A 151 -9.23 -27.90 6.46
C CYS A 151 -9.35 -28.76 7.72
N VAL A 152 -10.44 -29.52 7.82
CA VAL A 152 -10.43 -30.71 8.67
C VAL A 152 -9.50 -31.71 7.97
N ARG A 153 -8.47 -32.15 8.69
CA ARG A 153 -7.64 -33.28 8.29
C ARG A 153 -8.13 -34.53 9.01
#